data_AF-A0A9D8ET48-F1
#
_entry.id   AF-A0A9D8ET48-F1
#
_cell.length_a   1.000
_cell.length_b   1.000
_cell.length_c   1.000
_cell.angle_alpha   90.00
_cell.angle_beta   90.00
_cell.angle_gamma   90.00
#
_symmetry.space_group_name_H-M   'P 1'
#
loop_
_entity.id
_entity.type
_entity.pdbx_description
1 polymer ?
#
loop_
_entity_poly.entity_id
_entity_poly.type
_entity_poly.pdbx_seq_one_letter_code
_entity_poly.pdbx_strand_id
1 'polypeptide(L)'
;MRIGIFVCYCGSNIAATVDVERVAKEVLKFPGVVFTQTNLYTCSEPGQTQIKKAIEEHNLNRVIVASCSPRVHNSTFMRTVETVGLNPYLFEMANIREQNSWIHDNRENATRKAIELIRMAVAKVNKNRELYPKYFDLNKNVLVIGGGVAGIQAALDIADGGKKVILVEKEASIGGRMAQLDKTFPTIDCSACILSPKMVDVGMHENIELLTLSEVIKVEGSVGNFKITIRKKPRYINLKDCTSCGECEKVCPVKYTNTYEVGLIKRTAISKMFTQAVPSAYFINRRGKEPCRSNCPADVPAQGYIALIREKKYAQALELHRKENPFPSICGRVCTHPCESNCARNYVDQPIAIMDLKRFIADYEANLGEIPLPVMAEKKNKKIAIIGSGPAGLTAAYYLLKNGYDATVFEALPFAGGMLKAGIPDYRLPSRILDIEIDLIKRMGAKVQTNSRIENSDAVRNLIQTGGF
;
A
#
# COMPACT_ATOMS: atom_id res chain seq x y z
N MET A 1 7.75 14.31 -56.43
CA MET A 1 6.79 14.03 -55.33
C MET A 1 5.49 14.73 -55.66
N ARG A 2 4.36 14.10 -55.38
CA ARG A 2 3.03 14.54 -55.81
C ARG A 2 2.12 14.64 -54.58
N ILE A 3 2.03 15.83 -54.02
CA ILE A 3 1.31 16.12 -52.77
C ILE A 3 -0.07 16.66 -53.11
N GLY A 4 -1.12 16.08 -52.52
CA GLY A 4 -2.46 16.65 -52.50
C GLY A 4 -2.77 17.28 -51.15
N ILE A 5 -3.32 18.50 -51.14
CA ILE A 5 -3.69 19.20 -49.90
C ILE A 5 -5.20 19.48 -49.86
N PHE A 6 -5.86 19.01 -48.82
CA PHE A 6 -7.29 19.20 -48.61
C PHE A 6 -7.52 20.15 -47.43
N VAL A 7 -8.14 21.30 -47.69
CA VAL A 7 -8.37 22.34 -46.67
C VAL A 7 -9.85 22.32 -46.25
N CYS A 8 -10.10 22.08 -44.96
CA CYS A 8 -11.44 21.90 -44.42
C CYS A 8 -12.06 23.24 -43.97
N TYR A 9 -13.33 23.49 -44.27
CA TYR A 9 -14.10 24.60 -43.65
C TYR A 9 -14.57 24.25 -42.23
N CYS A 10 -14.85 22.96 -41.98
CA CYS A 10 -15.43 22.46 -40.74
C CYS A 10 -16.72 23.22 -40.36
N GLY A 11 -17.59 23.46 -41.35
CA GLY A 11 -18.70 24.40 -41.23
C GLY A 11 -18.17 25.82 -41.03
N SER A 12 -18.55 26.48 -39.93
CA SER A 12 -18.01 27.78 -39.55
C SER A 12 -16.75 27.71 -38.68
N ASN A 13 -16.39 26.53 -38.15
CA ASN A 13 -15.33 26.42 -37.13
C ASN A 13 -13.95 26.84 -37.65
N ILE A 14 -13.64 26.58 -38.93
CA ILE A 14 -12.41 27.06 -39.57
C ILE A 14 -12.74 28.28 -40.44
N ALA A 15 -13.82 28.19 -41.23
CA ALA A 15 -14.18 29.20 -42.23
C ALA A 15 -14.48 30.60 -41.68
N ALA A 16 -14.96 30.71 -40.42
CA ALA A 16 -15.26 32.02 -39.83
C ALA A 16 -14.00 32.87 -39.63
N THR A 17 -12.88 32.21 -39.29
CA THR A 17 -11.63 32.86 -38.86
C THR A 17 -10.50 32.66 -39.86
N VAL A 18 -10.57 31.66 -40.74
CA VAL A 18 -9.54 31.37 -41.74
C VAL A 18 -10.17 31.48 -43.12
N ASP A 19 -9.55 32.26 -44.01
CA ASP A 19 -9.91 32.26 -45.42
C ASP A 19 -9.39 30.98 -46.10
N VAL A 20 -10.23 29.94 -46.06
CA VAL A 20 -9.96 28.60 -46.57
C VAL A 20 -9.65 28.61 -48.07
N GLU A 21 -10.34 29.44 -48.85
CA GLU A 21 -10.14 29.56 -50.29
C GLU A 21 -8.77 30.15 -50.62
N ARG A 22 -8.41 31.24 -49.92
CA ARG A 22 -7.08 31.83 -50.06
C ARG A 22 -5.99 30.85 -49.65
N VAL A 23 -6.18 30.12 -48.54
CA VAL A 23 -5.23 29.11 -48.10
C VAL A 23 -5.03 28.04 -49.19
N ALA A 24 -6.11 27.49 -49.76
CA ALA A 24 -6.02 26.47 -50.81
C ALA A 24 -5.32 26.97 -52.09
N LYS A 25 -5.52 28.24 -52.46
CA LYS A 25 -4.83 28.87 -53.60
C LYS A 25 -3.34 29.11 -53.34
N GLU A 26 -2.97 29.55 -52.14
CA GLU A 26 -1.57 29.83 -51.80
C GLU A 26 -0.74 28.56 -51.64
N VAL A 27 -1.29 27.53 -50.99
CA VAL A 27 -0.56 26.27 -50.74
C VAL A 27 -0.36 25.44 -52.02
N LEU A 28 -1.17 25.66 -53.07
CA LEU A 28 -0.96 25.05 -54.39
C LEU A 28 0.37 25.48 -55.03
N LYS A 29 0.89 26.66 -54.69
CA LYS A 29 2.15 27.19 -55.22
C LYS A 29 3.39 26.54 -54.57
N PHE A 30 3.21 25.71 -53.54
CA PHE A 30 4.33 25.13 -52.80
C PHE A 30 5.00 24.00 -53.60
N PRO A 31 6.35 23.84 -53.51
CA PRO A 31 7.06 22.81 -54.25
C PRO A 31 6.55 21.39 -53.96
N GLY A 32 6.21 20.65 -55.02
CA GLY A 32 5.71 19.28 -54.94
C GLY A 32 4.20 19.14 -54.70
N VAL A 33 3.48 20.25 -54.46
CA VAL A 33 2.02 20.27 -54.39
C VAL A 33 1.46 20.29 -55.81
N VAL A 34 0.66 19.29 -56.16
CA VAL A 34 0.10 19.13 -57.52
C VAL A 34 -1.42 19.25 -57.53
N PHE A 35 -2.07 19.22 -56.36
CA PHE A 35 -3.51 19.30 -56.22
C PHE A 35 -3.88 19.95 -54.88
N THR A 36 -4.86 20.86 -54.90
CA THR A 36 -5.48 21.38 -53.69
C THR A 36 -7.01 21.36 -53.84
N GLN A 37 -7.71 21.07 -52.75
CA GLN A 37 -9.17 21.06 -52.72
C GLN A 37 -9.69 21.60 -51.40
N THR A 38 -10.83 22.28 -51.45
CA THR A 38 -11.55 22.74 -50.26
C THR A 38 -12.81 21.90 -50.05
N ASN A 39 -13.11 21.60 -48.78
CA ASN A 39 -14.19 20.67 -48.42
C ASN A 39 -14.94 21.16 -47.19
N LEU A 40 -16.27 21.17 -47.22
CA LEU A 40 -17.08 21.64 -46.09
C LEU A 40 -16.78 20.82 -44.81
N TYR A 41 -16.74 19.50 -44.96
CA TYR A 41 -16.36 18.54 -43.91
C TYR A 41 -15.46 17.44 -44.50
N THR A 42 -14.14 17.60 -44.44
CA THR A 42 -13.21 16.62 -45.02
C THR A 42 -13.31 15.23 -44.38
N CYS A 43 -13.68 15.12 -43.09
CA CYS A 43 -13.83 13.82 -42.41
C CYS A 43 -15.14 13.09 -42.74
N SER A 44 -16.11 13.76 -43.38
CA SER A 44 -17.34 13.13 -43.84
C SER A 44 -17.06 12.10 -44.94
N GLU A 45 -17.99 11.16 -45.16
CA GLU A 45 -17.88 10.16 -46.24
C GLU A 45 -17.68 10.81 -47.63
N PRO A 46 -18.41 11.88 -48.02
CA PRO A 46 -18.12 12.60 -49.25
C PRO A 46 -16.70 13.18 -49.30
N GLY A 47 -16.22 13.75 -48.19
CA GLY A 47 -14.85 14.30 -48.11
C GLY A 47 -13.77 13.22 -48.24
N GLN A 48 -13.95 12.09 -47.58
CA GLN A 48 -13.06 10.94 -47.70
C GLN A 48 -13.07 10.36 -49.12
N THR A 49 -14.23 10.28 -49.77
CA THR A 49 -14.35 9.80 -51.15
C THR A 49 -13.62 10.71 -52.12
N GLN A 50 -13.68 12.03 -51.91
CA GLN A 50 -12.94 12.99 -52.73
C GLN A 50 -11.43 12.87 -52.55
N ILE A 51 -10.94 12.62 -51.32
CA ILE A 51 -9.53 12.31 -51.09
C ILE A 51 -9.10 11.07 -51.89
N LYS A 52 -9.88 9.99 -51.82
CA LYS A 52 -9.60 8.73 -52.54
C LYS A 52 -9.52 8.94 -54.06
N LYS A 53 -10.53 9.59 -54.64
CA LYS A 53 -10.56 9.91 -56.08
C LYS A 53 -9.36 10.75 -56.50
N ALA A 54 -9.05 11.80 -55.76
CA ALA A 54 -7.93 12.67 -56.06
C ALA A 54 -6.57 11.95 -55.97
N ILE A 55 -6.41 10.97 -55.08
CA ILE A 55 -5.20 10.14 -55.01
C ILE A 55 -4.99 9.38 -56.31
N GLU A 56 -6.04 8.75 -56.83
CA GLU A 56 -6.01 7.97 -58.07
C GLU A 56 -5.86 8.87 -59.30
N GLU A 57 -6.75 9.86 -59.46
CA GLU A 57 -6.81 10.76 -60.63
C GLU A 57 -5.53 11.58 -60.81
N HIS A 58 -4.93 12.05 -59.71
CA HIS A 58 -3.73 12.88 -59.75
C HIS A 58 -2.45 12.12 -59.42
N ASN A 59 -2.49 10.79 -59.28
CA ASN A 59 -1.35 9.94 -58.91
C ASN A 59 -0.60 10.52 -57.69
N LEU A 60 -1.34 10.86 -56.63
CA LEU A 60 -0.77 11.45 -55.43
C LEU A 60 0.00 10.40 -54.66
N ASN A 61 1.20 10.74 -54.20
CA ASN A 61 2.01 9.86 -53.36
C ASN A 61 2.25 10.43 -51.95
N ARG A 62 1.69 11.60 -51.64
CA ARG A 62 1.63 12.22 -50.31
C ARG A 62 0.30 12.96 -50.18
N VAL A 63 -0.30 12.95 -48.99
CA VAL A 63 -1.55 13.66 -48.74
C VAL A 63 -1.44 14.48 -47.47
N ILE A 64 -1.92 15.73 -47.52
CA ILE A 64 -2.06 16.59 -46.35
C ILE A 64 -3.51 16.96 -46.19
N VAL A 65 -4.06 16.80 -44.97
CA VAL A 65 -5.36 17.37 -44.62
C VAL A 65 -5.17 18.50 -43.63
N ALA A 66 -5.49 19.72 -44.06
CA ALA A 66 -5.49 20.91 -43.22
C ALA A 66 -6.87 21.07 -42.56
N SER A 67 -6.99 20.63 -41.31
CA SER A 67 -8.27 20.61 -40.58
C SER A 67 -8.09 20.68 -39.06
N CYS A 68 -8.68 19.75 -38.32
CA CYS A 68 -8.60 19.61 -36.88
C CYS A 68 -7.32 18.91 -36.40
N SER A 69 -7.23 18.70 -35.09
CA SER A 69 -6.12 18.02 -34.44
C SER A 69 -5.89 16.58 -34.93
N PRO A 70 -4.62 16.17 -35.15
CA PRO A 70 -4.29 14.77 -35.42
C PRO A 70 -4.67 13.82 -34.27
N ARG A 71 -4.88 14.33 -33.04
CA ARG A 71 -5.38 13.49 -31.94
C ARG A 71 -6.83 13.03 -32.13
N VAL A 72 -7.57 13.62 -33.07
CA VAL A 72 -8.98 13.31 -33.33
C VAL A 72 -9.13 12.46 -34.58
N HIS A 73 -8.71 12.96 -35.76
CA HIS A 73 -9.01 12.33 -37.05
C HIS A 73 -7.79 11.76 -37.80
N ASN A 74 -6.60 11.72 -37.19
CA ASN A 74 -5.42 11.15 -37.88
C ASN A 74 -5.65 9.69 -38.28
N SER A 75 -6.19 8.87 -37.36
CA SER A 75 -6.53 7.46 -37.64
C SER A 75 -7.63 7.33 -38.70
N THR A 76 -8.58 8.27 -38.76
CA THR A 76 -9.62 8.30 -39.79
C THR A 76 -9.00 8.46 -41.17
N PHE A 77 -8.19 9.50 -41.37
CA PHE A 77 -7.60 9.79 -42.68
C PHE A 77 -6.48 8.82 -43.07
N MET A 78 -5.72 8.31 -42.10
CA MET A 78 -4.77 7.21 -42.33
C MET A 78 -5.48 6.00 -42.96
N ARG A 79 -6.63 5.59 -42.40
CA ARG A 79 -7.46 4.53 -43.00
C ARG A 79 -8.02 4.92 -44.36
N THR A 80 -8.44 6.17 -44.54
CA THR A 80 -8.95 6.65 -45.84
C THR A 80 -7.93 6.47 -46.95
N VAL A 81 -6.68 6.91 -46.74
CA VAL A 81 -5.63 6.80 -47.76
C VAL A 81 -5.15 5.36 -47.95
N GLU A 82 -5.17 4.55 -46.89
CA GLU A 82 -4.83 3.12 -46.94
C GLU A 82 -5.76 2.33 -47.87
N THR A 83 -7.06 2.66 -47.88
CA THR A 83 -8.06 1.94 -48.70
C THR A 83 -7.84 2.07 -50.21
N VAL A 84 -7.03 3.03 -50.65
CA VAL A 84 -6.63 3.23 -52.06
C VAL A 84 -5.13 2.96 -52.27
N GLY A 85 -4.50 2.23 -51.35
CA GLY A 85 -3.13 1.74 -51.50
C GLY A 85 -2.02 2.75 -51.14
N LEU A 86 -2.36 3.96 -50.67
CA LEU A 86 -1.34 4.89 -50.18
C LEU A 86 -0.94 4.52 -48.75
N ASN A 87 0.37 4.35 -48.51
CA ASN A 87 0.88 4.01 -47.19
C ASN A 87 0.44 5.08 -46.14
N PRO A 88 -0.19 4.69 -45.02
CA PRO A 88 -0.74 5.62 -44.03
C PRO A 88 0.26 6.66 -43.48
N TYR A 89 1.55 6.33 -43.45
CA TYR A 89 2.60 7.20 -42.89
C TYR A 89 3.12 8.23 -43.90
N LEU A 90 2.62 8.19 -45.14
CA LEU A 90 2.81 9.20 -46.17
C LEU A 90 1.72 10.29 -46.15
N PHE A 91 0.81 10.20 -45.19
CA PHE A 91 -0.21 11.19 -44.89
C PHE A 91 0.23 12.07 -43.70
N GLU A 92 -0.14 13.35 -43.73
CA GLU A 92 0.10 14.30 -42.64
C GLU A 92 -1.12 15.19 -42.39
N MET A 93 -1.32 15.65 -41.15
CA MET A 93 -2.34 16.63 -40.81
C MET A 93 -1.72 17.98 -40.46
N ALA A 94 -2.30 19.06 -41.01
CA ALA A 94 -2.05 20.41 -40.52
C ALA A 94 -3.22 20.86 -39.65
N ASN A 95 -2.97 21.08 -38.35
CA ASN A 95 -4.01 21.53 -37.43
C ASN A 95 -4.24 23.04 -37.59
N ILE A 96 -5.26 23.41 -38.36
CA ILE A 96 -5.67 24.79 -38.59
C ILE A 96 -6.97 25.16 -37.84
N ARG A 97 -7.46 24.28 -36.94
CA ARG A 97 -8.63 24.53 -36.09
C ARG A 97 -8.25 24.83 -34.65
N GLU A 98 -7.92 23.81 -33.85
CA GLU A 98 -7.59 23.98 -32.43
C GLU A 98 -6.33 24.82 -32.21
N GLN A 99 -5.36 24.75 -33.14
CA GLN A 99 -4.12 25.52 -33.06
C GLN A 99 -4.15 26.82 -33.88
N ASN A 100 -5.31 27.15 -34.48
CA ASN A 100 -5.44 28.34 -35.29
C ASN A 100 -6.86 28.95 -35.22
N SER A 101 -7.82 28.51 -36.03
CA SER A 101 -9.10 29.23 -36.17
C SER A 101 -9.88 29.47 -34.87
N TRP A 102 -9.76 28.59 -33.86
CA TRP A 102 -10.43 28.75 -32.57
C TRP A 102 -9.73 29.67 -31.58
N ILE A 103 -8.48 30.08 -31.84
CA ILE A 103 -7.66 30.83 -30.88
C ILE A 103 -7.21 32.20 -31.40
N HIS A 104 -7.58 32.56 -32.64
CA HIS A 104 -7.26 33.85 -33.22
C HIS A 104 -8.53 34.62 -33.51
N ASP A 105 -8.54 35.92 -33.21
CA ASP A 105 -9.67 36.78 -33.52
C ASP A 105 -9.49 37.49 -34.88
N ASN A 106 -8.24 37.67 -35.32
CA ASN A 106 -7.92 38.34 -36.57
C ASN A 106 -7.83 37.34 -37.73
N ARG A 107 -8.75 37.46 -38.68
CA ARG A 107 -8.86 36.57 -39.85
C ARG A 107 -7.63 36.58 -40.76
N GLU A 108 -6.97 37.72 -40.94
CA GLU A 108 -5.76 37.81 -41.77
C GLU A 108 -4.58 37.06 -41.13
N ASN A 109 -4.36 37.27 -39.83
CA ASN A 109 -3.31 36.58 -39.08
C ASN A 109 -3.56 35.07 -39.02
N ALA A 110 -4.79 34.65 -38.78
CA ALA A 110 -5.17 33.23 -38.76
C ALA A 110 -4.99 32.59 -40.15
N THR A 111 -5.33 33.29 -41.22
CA THR A 111 -5.12 32.82 -42.61
C THR A 111 -3.63 32.66 -42.91
N ARG A 112 -2.81 33.66 -42.59
CA ARG A 112 -1.35 33.58 -42.74
C ARG A 112 -0.75 32.43 -41.93
N LYS A 113 -1.18 32.25 -40.68
CA LYS A 113 -0.71 31.14 -39.83
C LYS A 113 -1.14 29.78 -40.39
N ALA A 114 -2.35 29.63 -40.93
CA ALA A 114 -2.79 28.39 -41.56
C ALA A 114 -1.89 28.00 -42.74
N ILE A 115 -1.53 28.98 -43.59
CA ILE A 115 -0.62 28.76 -44.73
C ILE A 115 0.75 28.28 -44.24
N GLU A 116 1.31 28.91 -43.20
CA GLU A 116 2.60 28.51 -42.64
C GLU A 116 2.56 27.14 -41.96
N LEU A 117 1.47 26.80 -41.26
CA LEU A 117 1.28 25.46 -40.69
C LEU A 117 1.23 24.38 -41.78
N ILE A 118 0.57 24.66 -42.90
CA ILE A 118 0.54 23.76 -44.05
C ILE A 118 1.92 23.68 -44.70
N ARG A 119 2.67 24.80 -44.80
CA ARG A 119 4.06 24.80 -45.29
C ARG A 119 4.94 23.87 -44.46
N MET A 120 4.80 23.90 -43.14
CA MET A 120 5.51 23.01 -42.23
C MET A 120 5.12 21.54 -42.46
N ALA A 121 3.82 21.26 -42.65
CA ALA A 121 3.35 19.90 -42.96
C ALA A 121 3.89 19.40 -44.31
N VAL A 122 3.93 20.26 -45.34
CA VAL A 122 4.57 19.96 -46.64
C VAL A 122 6.06 19.63 -46.46
N ALA A 123 6.80 20.46 -45.72
CA ALA A 123 8.22 20.22 -45.47
C ALA A 123 8.48 18.88 -44.74
N LYS A 124 7.58 18.47 -43.84
CA LYS A 124 7.64 17.19 -43.12
C LYS A 124 7.28 16.02 -44.04
N VAL A 125 6.13 16.07 -44.71
CA VAL A 125 5.63 14.98 -45.57
C VAL A 125 6.61 14.66 -46.71
N ASN A 126 7.38 15.67 -47.12
CA ASN A 126 8.47 15.55 -48.09
C ASN A 126 9.59 14.60 -47.66
N LYS A 127 9.80 14.45 -46.35
CA LYS A 127 10.81 13.58 -45.76
C LYS A 127 10.22 12.29 -45.20
N ASN A 128 8.89 12.14 -45.17
CA ASN A 128 8.25 10.92 -44.71
C ASN A 128 8.60 9.73 -45.62
N ARG A 129 8.78 8.59 -44.97
CA ARG A 129 9.03 7.29 -45.60
C ARG A 129 7.90 6.35 -45.23
N GLU A 130 7.73 5.31 -46.03
CA GLU A 130 6.78 4.25 -45.72
C GLU A 130 7.17 3.56 -44.42
N LEU A 131 6.19 3.38 -43.55
CA LEU A 131 6.32 2.58 -42.33
C LEU A 131 5.23 1.52 -42.32
N TYR A 132 5.45 0.47 -41.53
CA TYR A 132 4.55 -0.67 -41.42
C TYR A 132 4.33 -1.00 -39.95
N PRO A 133 3.09 -1.33 -39.53
CA PRO A 133 2.81 -1.72 -38.16
C PRO A 133 3.63 -2.95 -37.74
N LYS A 134 4.13 -2.94 -36.51
CA LYS A 134 4.73 -4.14 -35.89
C LYS A 134 3.66 -4.90 -35.11
N TYR A 135 3.63 -6.21 -35.29
CA TYR A 135 2.76 -7.12 -34.53
C TYR A 135 3.55 -7.73 -33.37
N PHE A 136 2.86 -7.97 -32.25
CA PHE A 136 3.41 -8.57 -31.05
C PHE A 136 2.34 -9.44 -30.40
N ASP A 137 2.78 -10.46 -29.65
CA ASP A 137 1.87 -11.29 -28.88
C ASP A 137 1.24 -10.49 -27.74
N LEU A 138 -0.04 -10.76 -27.49
CA LEU A 138 -0.83 -10.07 -26.48
C LEU A 138 -1.07 -10.99 -25.29
N ASN A 139 -0.66 -10.55 -24.10
CA ASN A 139 -1.09 -11.17 -22.85
C ASN A 139 -2.59 -10.91 -22.65
N LYS A 140 -3.35 -12.00 -22.52
CA LYS A 140 -4.82 -11.97 -22.43
C LYS A 140 -5.33 -11.78 -20.99
N ASN A 141 -4.43 -11.79 -20.00
CA ASN A 141 -4.80 -11.53 -18.61
C ASN A 141 -5.10 -10.04 -18.41
N VAL A 142 -6.12 -9.75 -17.61
CA VAL A 142 -6.55 -8.38 -17.32
C VAL A 142 -6.26 -8.04 -15.87
N LEU A 143 -5.81 -6.82 -15.63
CA LEU A 143 -5.67 -6.25 -14.30
C LEU A 143 -6.73 -5.16 -14.12
N VAL A 144 -7.52 -5.26 -13.06
CA VAL A 144 -8.46 -4.22 -12.64
C VAL A 144 -7.94 -3.59 -11.34
N ILE A 145 -7.85 -2.27 -11.31
CA ILE A 145 -7.35 -1.51 -10.17
C ILE A 145 -8.52 -0.78 -9.50
N GLY A 146 -8.85 -1.18 -8.28
CA GLY A 146 -9.95 -0.65 -7.47
C GLY A 146 -11.17 -1.55 -7.51
N GLY A 147 -11.55 -2.08 -6.35
CA GLY A 147 -12.71 -2.94 -6.14
C GLY A 147 -13.99 -2.18 -5.78
N GLY A 148 -14.20 -0.99 -6.34
CA GLY A 148 -15.52 -0.33 -6.30
C GLY A 148 -16.51 -0.94 -7.30
N VAL A 149 -17.75 -0.45 -7.34
CA VAL A 149 -18.80 -0.97 -8.25
C VAL A 149 -18.34 -1.07 -9.72
N ALA A 150 -17.60 -0.08 -10.21
CA ALA A 150 -17.07 -0.07 -11.58
C ALA A 150 -16.03 -1.18 -11.82
N GLY A 151 -15.09 -1.37 -10.88
CA GLY A 151 -14.07 -2.40 -11.01
C GLY A 151 -14.62 -3.81 -10.77
N ILE A 152 -15.58 -3.96 -9.86
CA ILE A 152 -16.34 -5.20 -9.67
C ILE A 152 -17.03 -5.60 -10.98
N GLN A 153 -17.78 -4.67 -11.60
CA GLN A 153 -18.48 -4.97 -12.84
C GLN A 153 -17.51 -5.31 -13.98
N ALA A 154 -16.46 -4.52 -14.17
CA ALA A 154 -15.45 -4.79 -15.19
C ALA A 154 -14.75 -6.14 -14.98
N ALA A 155 -14.48 -6.52 -13.73
CA ALA A 155 -13.87 -7.81 -13.42
C ALA A 155 -14.82 -8.97 -13.76
N LEU A 156 -16.10 -8.87 -13.38
CA LEU A 156 -17.11 -9.89 -13.67
C LEU A 156 -17.32 -10.07 -15.18
N ASP A 157 -17.58 -8.98 -15.92
CA ASP A 157 -17.85 -9.08 -17.37
C ASP A 157 -16.69 -9.72 -18.15
N ILE A 158 -15.45 -9.40 -17.75
CA ILE A 158 -14.25 -9.94 -18.38
C ILE A 158 -14.02 -11.41 -17.98
N ALA A 159 -14.31 -11.75 -16.73
CA ALA A 159 -14.16 -13.09 -16.19
C ALA A 159 -15.20 -14.07 -16.75
N ASP A 160 -16.44 -13.62 -16.90
CA ASP A 160 -17.55 -14.31 -17.58
C ASP A 160 -17.24 -14.51 -19.07
N GLY A 161 -16.52 -13.54 -19.68
CA GLY A 161 -15.94 -13.68 -21.02
C GLY A 161 -14.78 -14.68 -21.13
N GLY A 162 -14.47 -15.42 -20.05
CA GLY A 162 -13.47 -16.48 -20.01
C GLY A 162 -12.03 -15.99 -19.93
N LYS A 163 -11.78 -14.76 -19.46
CA LYS A 163 -10.44 -14.21 -19.28
C LYS A 163 -10.06 -14.20 -17.81
N LYS A 164 -8.78 -14.44 -17.52
CA LYS A 164 -8.25 -14.28 -16.16
C LYS A 164 -8.17 -12.81 -15.79
N VAL A 165 -8.69 -12.48 -14.62
CA VAL A 165 -8.68 -11.13 -14.07
C VAL A 165 -7.96 -11.13 -12.73
N ILE A 166 -7.05 -10.19 -12.54
CA ILE A 166 -6.48 -9.86 -11.23
C ILE A 166 -7.17 -8.57 -10.77
N LEU A 167 -7.91 -8.63 -9.66
CA LEU A 167 -8.58 -7.46 -9.09
C LEU A 167 -7.82 -6.98 -7.85
N VAL A 168 -7.20 -5.81 -7.95
CA VAL A 168 -6.40 -5.21 -6.86
C VAL A 168 -7.24 -4.18 -6.11
N GLU A 169 -7.40 -4.39 -4.81
CA GLU A 169 -8.09 -3.47 -3.89
C GLU A 169 -7.18 -3.04 -2.74
N LYS A 170 -7.11 -1.72 -2.53
CA LYS A 170 -6.25 -1.07 -1.53
C LYS A 170 -6.68 -1.39 -0.11
N GLU A 171 -7.99 -1.38 0.14
CA GLU A 171 -8.60 -1.59 1.43
C GLU A 171 -8.75 -3.08 1.75
N ALA A 172 -9.20 -3.37 2.97
CA ALA A 172 -9.41 -4.75 3.42
C ALA A 172 -10.61 -5.45 2.77
N SER A 173 -11.44 -4.71 2.03
CA SER A 173 -12.66 -5.19 1.37
C SER A 173 -12.90 -4.45 0.07
N ILE A 174 -13.48 -5.15 -0.90
CA ILE A 174 -14.13 -4.53 -2.07
C ILE A 174 -15.47 -3.89 -1.66
N GLY A 175 -16.07 -3.14 -2.57
CA GLY A 175 -17.34 -2.42 -2.43
C GLY A 175 -17.21 -0.90 -2.65
N GLY A 176 -16.04 -0.34 -2.35
CA GLY A 176 -15.74 1.08 -2.53
C GLY A 176 -16.71 1.99 -1.76
N ARG A 177 -17.01 3.17 -2.34
CA ARG A 177 -17.93 4.16 -1.73
C ARG A 177 -19.37 3.69 -1.71
N MET A 178 -19.79 2.88 -2.69
CA MET A 178 -21.18 2.41 -2.77
C MET A 178 -21.56 1.59 -1.52
N ALA A 179 -20.63 0.82 -0.96
CA ALA A 179 -20.84 0.08 0.29
C ALA A 179 -21.11 0.98 1.51
N GLN A 180 -20.74 2.27 1.45
CA GLN A 180 -20.98 3.24 2.52
C GLN A 180 -22.35 3.92 2.42
N LEU A 181 -22.99 3.84 1.25
CA LEU A 181 -24.29 4.45 1.03
C LEU A 181 -25.38 3.58 1.66
N ASP A 182 -26.41 4.19 2.22
CA ASP A 182 -27.61 3.44 2.64
C ASP A 182 -28.47 3.09 1.42
N LYS A 183 -28.86 4.11 0.65
CA LYS A 183 -29.72 4.00 -0.54
C LYS A 183 -29.05 4.57 -1.81
N THR A 184 -29.56 4.16 -2.98
CA THR A 184 -29.11 4.66 -4.28
C THR A 184 -30.26 5.25 -5.10
N PHE A 185 -30.11 6.48 -5.56
CA PHE A 185 -31.07 7.11 -6.48
C PHE A 185 -30.93 6.52 -7.91
N PRO A 186 -31.97 6.58 -8.76
CA PRO A 186 -33.30 7.14 -8.50
C PRO A 186 -34.28 6.15 -7.84
N THR A 187 -33.97 4.85 -7.79
CA THR A 187 -34.89 3.80 -7.32
C THR A 187 -35.03 3.74 -5.79
N ILE A 188 -34.08 4.33 -5.05
CA ILE A 188 -34.00 4.29 -3.58
C ILE A 188 -33.86 2.84 -3.06
N ASP A 189 -33.23 1.98 -3.86
CA ASP A 189 -32.83 0.65 -3.42
C ASP A 189 -31.73 0.74 -2.35
N CYS A 190 -31.65 -0.27 -1.49
CA CYS A 190 -30.51 -0.41 -0.59
C CYS A 190 -29.25 -0.71 -1.41
N SER A 191 -28.17 0.03 -1.16
CA SER A 191 -26.90 -0.15 -1.88
C SER A 191 -26.36 -1.57 -1.75
N ALA A 192 -26.49 -2.15 -0.55
CA ALA A 192 -26.02 -3.49 -0.23
C ALA A 192 -26.80 -4.57 -0.98
N CYS A 193 -28.08 -4.36 -1.28
CA CYS A 193 -28.91 -5.32 -2.04
C CYS A 193 -28.40 -5.50 -3.47
N ILE A 194 -27.84 -4.45 -4.07
CA ILE A 194 -27.30 -4.48 -5.44
C ILE A 194 -25.83 -4.88 -5.44
N LEU A 195 -25.06 -4.35 -4.49
CA LEU A 195 -23.60 -4.49 -4.47
C LEU A 195 -23.12 -5.80 -3.85
N SER A 196 -23.74 -6.25 -2.75
CA SER A 196 -23.23 -7.42 -2.01
C SER A 196 -23.24 -8.71 -2.83
N PRO A 197 -24.28 -9.03 -3.64
CA PRO A 197 -24.24 -10.19 -4.52
C PRO A 197 -23.03 -10.15 -5.47
N LYS A 198 -22.81 -9.01 -6.14
CA LYS A 198 -21.66 -8.83 -7.04
C LYS A 198 -20.31 -8.94 -6.34
N MET A 199 -20.23 -8.47 -5.09
CA MET A 199 -19.01 -8.65 -4.28
C MET A 199 -18.77 -10.13 -3.97
N VAL A 200 -19.81 -10.89 -3.62
CA VAL A 200 -19.73 -12.33 -3.38
C VAL A 200 -19.32 -13.07 -4.66
N ASP A 201 -19.94 -12.74 -5.80
CA ASP A 201 -19.60 -13.32 -7.10
C ASP A 201 -18.11 -13.14 -7.39
N VAL A 202 -17.58 -11.92 -7.26
CA VAL A 202 -16.14 -11.64 -7.42
C VAL A 202 -15.28 -12.47 -6.44
N GLY A 203 -15.72 -12.64 -5.21
CA GLY A 203 -14.99 -13.39 -4.18
C GLY A 203 -14.93 -14.89 -4.43
N MET A 204 -15.85 -15.43 -5.26
CA MET A 204 -15.97 -16.87 -5.54
C MET A 204 -15.65 -17.24 -7.00
N HIS A 205 -15.50 -16.25 -7.90
CA HIS A 205 -15.31 -16.48 -9.32
C HIS A 205 -13.93 -17.11 -9.65
N GLU A 206 -13.92 -18.25 -10.34
CA GLU A 206 -12.70 -19.02 -10.62
C GLU A 206 -11.65 -18.28 -11.48
N ASN A 207 -12.11 -17.44 -12.41
CA ASN A 207 -11.24 -16.59 -13.23
C ASN A 207 -10.79 -15.27 -12.56
N ILE A 208 -11.22 -14.95 -11.34
CA ILE A 208 -10.86 -13.71 -10.65
C ILE A 208 -9.91 -14.01 -9.48
N GLU A 209 -8.69 -13.48 -9.56
CA GLU A 209 -7.78 -13.41 -8.42
C GLU A 209 -7.99 -12.09 -7.66
N LEU A 210 -8.69 -12.16 -6.52
CA LEU A 210 -8.93 -11.00 -5.67
C LEU A 210 -7.76 -10.73 -4.71
N LEU A 211 -7.12 -9.58 -4.88
CA LEU A 211 -6.02 -9.10 -4.03
C LEU A 211 -6.47 -7.88 -3.22
N THR A 212 -7.00 -8.12 -2.00
CA THR A 212 -7.24 -7.04 -1.03
C THR A 212 -5.99 -6.64 -0.27
N LEU A 213 -6.02 -5.48 0.41
CA LEU A 213 -4.86 -4.87 1.07
C LEU A 213 -3.67 -4.73 0.12
N SER A 214 -3.91 -4.51 -1.17
CA SER A 214 -2.90 -4.56 -2.22
C SER A 214 -2.93 -3.28 -3.06
N GLU A 215 -1.75 -2.79 -3.44
CA GLU A 215 -1.61 -1.57 -4.23
C GLU A 215 -0.64 -1.81 -5.39
N VAL A 216 -0.99 -1.30 -6.58
CA VAL A 216 -0.07 -1.26 -7.71
C VAL A 216 0.97 -0.17 -7.45
N ILE A 217 2.24 -0.52 -7.42
CA ILE A 217 3.35 0.42 -7.16
C ILE A 217 4.15 0.77 -8.40
N LYS A 218 4.07 -0.05 -9.46
CA LYS A 218 4.82 0.15 -10.70
C LYS A 218 4.10 -0.49 -11.88
N VAL A 219 4.04 0.24 -12.99
CA VAL A 219 3.50 -0.21 -14.28
C VAL A 219 4.56 0.04 -15.34
N GLU A 220 5.00 -1.01 -16.03
CA GLU A 220 6.00 -0.95 -17.10
C GLU A 220 5.47 -1.67 -18.35
N GLY A 221 6.05 -1.36 -19.50
CA GLY A 221 5.68 -1.96 -20.78
C GLY A 221 4.66 -1.13 -21.56
N SER A 222 3.96 -1.80 -22.47
CA SER A 222 2.99 -1.18 -23.39
C SER A 222 1.75 -2.06 -23.54
N VAL A 223 0.77 -1.58 -24.30
CA VAL A 223 -0.51 -2.28 -24.54
C VAL A 223 -0.27 -3.75 -24.89
N GLY A 224 -0.88 -4.66 -24.15
CA GLY A 224 -0.76 -6.11 -24.33
C GLY A 224 0.45 -6.76 -23.65
N ASN A 225 1.44 -5.99 -23.18
CA ASN A 225 2.68 -6.50 -22.59
C ASN A 225 3.09 -5.68 -21.36
N PHE A 226 2.19 -5.60 -20.38
CA PHE A 226 2.46 -4.90 -19.14
C PHE A 226 3.18 -5.78 -18.11
N LYS A 227 4.17 -5.21 -17.43
CA LYS A 227 4.77 -5.77 -16.22
C LYS A 227 4.33 -4.92 -15.03
N ILE A 228 3.59 -5.53 -14.11
CA ILE A 228 2.98 -4.84 -12.97
C ILE A 228 3.62 -5.33 -11.68
N THR A 229 3.99 -4.40 -10.80
CA THR A 229 4.44 -4.73 -9.44
C THR A 229 3.35 -4.35 -8.45
N ILE A 230 2.89 -5.34 -7.67
CA ILE A 230 1.82 -5.19 -6.67
C ILE A 230 2.41 -5.37 -5.28
N ARG A 231 2.20 -4.40 -4.40
CA ARG A 231 2.55 -4.47 -2.98
C ARG A 231 1.35 -4.95 -2.18
N LYS A 232 1.42 -6.16 -1.65
CA LYS A 232 0.41 -6.74 -0.75
C LYS A 232 0.79 -6.45 0.70
N LYS A 233 -0.03 -5.66 1.40
CA LYS A 233 0.15 -5.39 2.84
C LYS A 233 -0.27 -6.64 3.64
N PRO A 234 0.44 -6.96 4.73
CA PRO A 234 0.07 -8.07 5.58
C PRO A 234 -1.28 -7.78 6.26
N ARG A 235 -2.21 -8.73 6.14
CA ARG A 235 -3.47 -8.73 6.90
C ARG A 235 -3.25 -9.05 8.39
N TYR A 236 -2.12 -9.70 8.70
CA TYR A 236 -1.78 -10.31 9.99
C TYR A 236 -2.79 -11.34 10.50
N ILE A 237 -3.66 -11.82 9.61
CA ILE A 237 -4.65 -12.86 9.86
C ILE A 237 -4.63 -13.76 8.63
N ASN A 238 -4.55 -15.06 8.84
CA ASN A 238 -4.67 -16.03 7.77
C ASN A 238 -6.13 -16.09 7.30
N LEU A 239 -6.36 -15.82 6.02
CA LEU A 239 -7.70 -15.86 5.45
C LEU A 239 -8.33 -17.26 5.53
N LYS A 240 -7.51 -18.32 5.46
CA LYS A 240 -8.00 -19.70 5.52
C LYS A 240 -8.53 -20.08 6.90
N ASP A 241 -7.97 -19.51 7.95
CA ASP A 241 -8.30 -19.86 9.34
C ASP A 241 -9.32 -18.87 9.96
N CYS A 242 -9.58 -17.75 9.30
CA CYS A 242 -10.47 -16.72 9.81
C CYS A 242 -11.94 -17.09 9.57
N THR A 243 -12.67 -17.36 10.64
CA THR A 243 -14.11 -17.69 10.59
C THR A 243 -15.02 -16.45 10.62
N SER A 244 -14.45 -15.24 10.67
CA SER A 244 -15.22 -13.98 10.78
C SER A 244 -16.17 -13.90 11.98
N CYS A 245 -15.88 -14.59 13.10
CA CYS A 245 -16.76 -14.66 14.28
C CYS A 245 -16.84 -13.36 15.13
N GLY A 246 -15.83 -12.50 15.06
CA GLY A 246 -15.80 -11.22 15.79
C GLY A 246 -15.37 -11.25 17.25
N GLU A 247 -15.03 -12.40 17.82
CA GLU A 247 -14.55 -12.49 19.22
C GLU A 247 -13.28 -11.68 19.47
N CYS A 248 -12.40 -11.59 18.48
CA CYS A 248 -11.16 -10.82 18.56
C CYS A 248 -11.39 -9.30 18.71
N GLU A 249 -12.47 -8.77 18.15
CA GLU A 249 -12.82 -7.35 18.22
C GLU A 249 -13.33 -6.96 19.62
N LYS A 250 -14.09 -7.85 20.27
CA LYS A 250 -14.64 -7.64 21.63
C LYS A 250 -13.56 -7.46 22.67
N VAL A 251 -12.43 -8.15 22.53
CA VAL A 251 -11.33 -8.11 23.52
C VAL A 251 -10.29 -7.01 23.24
N CYS A 252 -10.35 -6.35 22.08
CA CYS A 252 -9.32 -5.41 21.64
C CYS A 252 -9.31 -4.11 22.47
N PRO A 253 -8.19 -3.77 23.15
CA PRO A 253 -8.12 -2.58 23.99
C PRO A 253 -7.82 -1.28 23.21
N VAL A 254 -7.50 -1.39 21.92
CA VAL A 254 -7.08 -0.25 21.09
C VAL A 254 -8.23 0.18 20.19
N LYS A 255 -8.63 1.45 20.30
CA LYS A 255 -9.64 2.09 19.46
C LYS A 255 -9.07 3.31 18.73
N TYR A 256 -9.41 3.48 17.46
CA TYR A 256 -9.02 4.62 16.63
C TYR A 256 -10.17 5.07 15.72
N THR A 257 -10.06 6.26 15.14
CA THR A 257 -11.10 6.84 14.27
C THR A 257 -11.39 5.94 13.07
N ASN A 258 -12.65 5.57 12.85
CA ASN A 258 -13.04 4.75 11.71
C ASN A 258 -13.14 5.60 10.44
N THR A 259 -12.22 5.39 9.50
CA THR A 259 -12.20 6.09 8.21
C THR A 259 -13.32 5.66 7.27
N TYR A 260 -13.86 4.44 7.45
CA TYR A 260 -15.02 3.97 6.68
C TYR A 260 -16.27 4.79 7.03
N GLU A 261 -16.51 4.96 8.32
CA GLU A 261 -17.64 5.70 8.89
C GLU A 261 -17.36 7.21 8.98
N VAL A 262 -16.47 7.72 8.13
CA VAL A 262 -16.07 9.14 8.03
C VAL A 262 -15.78 9.82 9.38
N GLY A 263 -15.29 9.05 10.36
CA GLY A 263 -14.94 9.53 11.70
C GLY A 263 -16.09 9.63 12.71
N LEU A 264 -17.31 9.19 12.36
CA LEU A 264 -18.47 9.21 13.26
C LEU A 264 -18.32 8.25 14.44
N ILE A 265 -17.64 7.13 14.24
CA ILE A 265 -17.39 6.14 15.29
C ILE A 265 -15.91 5.75 15.36
N LYS A 266 -15.53 5.18 16.50
CA LYS A 266 -14.21 4.54 16.67
C LYS A 266 -14.31 3.05 16.32
N ARG A 267 -13.25 2.52 15.71
CA ARG A 267 -13.06 1.09 15.43
C ARG A 267 -11.87 0.54 16.19
N THR A 268 -11.81 -0.77 16.35
CA THR A 268 -10.72 -1.47 17.01
C THR A 268 -9.55 -1.75 16.06
N ALA A 269 -8.36 -1.99 16.61
CA ALA A 269 -7.15 -2.35 15.84
C ALA A 269 -7.33 -3.61 14.99
N ILE A 270 -8.09 -4.60 15.49
CA ILE A 270 -8.52 -5.79 14.76
C ILE A 270 -10.00 -5.68 14.46
N SER A 271 -10.36 -5.50 13.18
CA SER A 271 -11.75 -5.27 12.80
C SER A 271 -12.05 -5.82 11.40
N LYS A 272 -13.33 -6.05 11.13
CA LYS A 272 -13.86 -6.22 9.77
C LYS A 272 -14.12 -4.85 9.16
N MET A 273 -14.06 -4.68 7.84
CA MET A 273 -14.21 -3.35 7.23
C MET A 273 -15.63 -2.79 7.41
N PHE A 274 -16.61 -3.65 7.15
CA PHE A 274 -18.04 -3.49 7.41
C PHE A 274 -18.65 -4.90 7.46
N THR A 275 -19.91 -5.03 7.86
CA THR A 275 -20.56 -6.32 8.13
C THR A 275 -20.58 -7.26 6.92
N GLN A 276 -20.90 -6.75 5.72
CA GLN A 276 -20.92 -7.51 4.45
C GLN A 276 -19.60 -7.47 3.67
N ALA A 277 -18.47 -7.16 4.31
CA ALA A 277 -17.17 -7.06 3.63
C ALA A 277 -16.76 -8.36 2.92
N VAL A 278 -16.13 -8.21 1.75
CA VAL A 278 -15.56 -9.30 0.93
C VAL A 278 -14.07 -9.00 0.66
N PRO A 279 -13.13 -9.90 1.01
CA PRO A 279 -13.35 -11.18 1.68
C PRO A 279 -13.92 -10.97 3.09
N SER A 280 -14.77 -11.91 3.52
CA SER A 280 -15.38 -11.89 4.85
C SER A 280 -14.35 -12.30 5.91
N ALA A 281 -13.42 -11.38 6.19
CA ALA A 281 -12.32 -11.60 7.11
C ALA A 281 -11.90 -10.33 7.83
N TYR A 282 -11.39 -10.52 9.04
CA TYR A 282 -10.80 -9.45 9.84
C TYR A 282 -9.44 -9.04 9.28
N PHE A 283 -8.93 -7.89 9.72
CA PHE A 283 -7.55 -7.47 9.52
C PHE A 283 -7.02 -6.73 10.75
N ILE A 284 -5.71 -6.75 10.95
CA ILE A 284 -5.05 -5.95 12.00
C ILE A 284 -4.42 -4.71 11.37
N ASN A 285 -4.87 -3.53 11.80
CA ASN A 285 -4.24 -2.28 11.42
C ASN A 285 -2.97 -2.03 12.25
N ARG A 286 -1.82 -2.40 11.70
CA ARG A 286 -0.51 -2.13 12.32
C ARG A 286 0.18 -0.98 11.60
N ARG A 287 0.36 0.15 12.30
CA ARG A 287 1.02 1.37 11.77
C ARG A 287 2.56 1.29 11.70
N GLY A 288 3.15 0.20 12.18
CA GLY A 288 4.61 0.00 12.22
C GLY A 288 5.08 -0.48 13.60
N LYS A 289 6.38 -0.28 13.88
CA LYS A 289 6.97 -0.43 15.20
C LYS A 289 6.95 0.93 15.89
N GLU A 290 6.40 0.97 17.09
CA GLU A 290 6.21 2.18 17.88
C GLU A 290 7.55 2.74 18.41
N PRO A 291 7.75 4.08 18.44
CA PRO A 291 9.02 4.68 18.87
C PRO A 291 9.46 4.26 20.28
N CYS A 292 8.50 4.12 21.20
CA CYS A 292 8.77 3.71 22.58
C CYS A 292 9.32 2.28 22.68
N ARG A 293 8.91 1.38 21.79
CA ARG A 293 9.46 0.02 21.70
C ARG A 293 10.81 0.03 21.00
N SER A 294 10.94 0.76 19.88
CA SER A 294 12.22 0.90 19.16
C SER A 294 13.35 1.46 20.03
N ASN A 295 13.04 2.39 20.93
CA ASN A 295 14.01 2.96 21.88
C ASN A 295 14.23 2.10 23.14
N CYS A 296 13.40 1.08 23.40
CA CYS A 296 13.56 0.23 24.57
C CYS A 296 14.68 -0.80 24.30
N PRO A 297 15.76 -0.84 25.10
CA PRO A 297 16.84 -1.82 24.90
C PRO A 297 16.37 -3.28 25.01
N ALA A 298 15.29 -3.51 25.76
CA ALA A 298 14.65 -4.82 25.92
C ALA A 298 13.46 -5.03 24.97
N ASP A 299 13.22 -4.16 24.00
CA ASP A 299 12.12 -4.25 23.01
C ASP A 299 10.70 -4.42 23.60
N VAL A 300 10.48 -3.92 24.83
CA VAL A 300 9.20 -4.09 25.54
C VAL A 300 8.08 -3.28 24.86
N PRO A 301 6.90 -3.89 24.57
CA PRO A 301 5.81 -3.25 23.84
C PRO A 301 4.99 -2.28 24.71
N ALA A 302 5.52 -1.08 24.95
CA ALA A 302 4.90 -0.06 25.81
C ALA A 302 3.49 0.33 25.40
N GLN A 303 3.25 0.55 24.11
CA GLN A 303 1.91 0.86 23.61
C GLN A 303 0.88 -0.21 24.00
N GLY A 304 1.27 -1.48 23.93
CA GLY A 304 0.37 -2.60 24.20
C GLY A 304 -0.04 -2.68 25.66
N TYR A 305 0.92 -2.65 26.59
CA TYR A 305 0.57 -2.74 28.01
C TYR A 305 -0.10 -1.46 28.52
N ILE A 306 0.21 -0.28 27.97
CA ILE A 306 -0.50 0.97 28.30
C ILE A 306 -1.97 0.92 27.85
N ALA A 307 -2.25 0.33 26.69
CA ALA A 307 -3.63 0.10 26.26
C ALA A 307 -4.39 -0.83 27.23
N LEU A 308 -3.73 -1.87 27.75
CA LEU A 308 -4.30 -2.77 28.75
C LEU A 308 -4.50 -2.07 30.11
N ILE A 309 -3.57 -1.23 30.54
CA ILE A 309 -3.69 -0.38 31.74
C ILE A 309 -4.93 0.51 31.66
N ARG A 310 -5.14 1.16 30.50
CA ARG A 310 -6.32 2.01 30.27
C ARG A 310 -7.64 1.25 30.44
N GLU A 311 -7.68 -0.01 30.04
CA GLU A 311 -8.83 -0.90 30.20
C GLU A 311 -8.86 -1.60 31.58
N LYS A 312 -8.00 -1.19 32.52
CA LYS A 312 -7.83 -1.76 33.87
C LYS A 312 -7.45 -3.25 33.89
N LYS A 313 -6.90 -3.77 32.78
CA LYS A 313 -6.45 -5.16 32.64
C LYS A 313 -5.00 -5.30 33.09
N TYR A 314 -4.72 -4.97 34.36
CA TYR A 314 -3.34 -4.85 34.87
C TYR A 314 -2.53 -6.15 34.83
N ALA A 315 -3.15 -7.29 35.14
CA ALA A 315 -2.48 -8.59 35.05
C ALA A 315 -2.01 -8.91 33.62
N GLN A 316 -2.86 -8.66 32.61
CA GLN A 316 -2.51 -8.84 31.19
C GLN A 316 -1.42 -7.84 30.75
N ALA A 317 -1.44 -6.62 31.29
CA ALA A 317 -0.41 -5.60 31.02
C ALA A 317 0.98 -6.07 31.49
N LEU A 318 1.05 -6.63 32.70
CA LEU A 318 2.28 -7.18 33.27
C LEU A 318 2.73 -8.44 32.53
N GLU A 319 1.81 -9.35 32.19
CA GLU A 319 2.12 -10.51 31.37
C GLU A 319 2.74 -10.10 30.03
N LEU A 320 2.16 -9.09 29.38
CA LEU A 320 2.68 -8.54 28.12
C LEU A 320 4.07 -7.90 28.29
N HIS A 321 4.31 -7.17 29.39
CA HIS A 321 5.64 -6.63 29.71
C HIS A 321 6.67 -7.76 29.90
N ARG A 322 6.32 -8.77 30.69
CA ARG A 322 7.17 -9.93 31.03
C ARG A 322 7.46 -10.87 29.86
N LYS A 323 6.86 -10.65 28.69
CA LYS A 323 7.28 -11.33 27.45
C LYS A 323 8.71 -10.98 27.06
N GLU A 324 9.10 -9.72 27.26
CA GLU A 324 10.38 -9.19 26.82
C GLU A 324 11.30 -8.79 28.00
N ASN A 325 10.73 -8.47 29.18
CA ASN A 325 11.52 -8.15 30.37
C ASN A 325 10.85 -8.62 31.67
N PRO A 326 11.47 -9.50 32.48
CA PRO A 326 10.90 -10.06 33.70
C PRO A 326 10.85 -9.08 34.89
N PHE A 327 11.44 -7.89 34.78
CA PHE A 327 11.62 -6.94 35.89
C PHE A 327 10.84 -5.63 35.73
N PRO A 328 9.50 -5.66 35.64
CA PRO A 328 8.71 -4.43 35.57
C PRO A 328 8.92 -3.51 36.78
N SER A 329 9.02 -4.05 38.00
CA SER A 329 9.10 -3.24 39.23
C SER A 329 10.44 -2.52 39.37
N ILE A 330 11.54 -3.23 39.08
CA ILE A 330 12.89 -2.63 39.05
C ILE A 330 12.98 -1.59 37.94
N CYS A 331 12.56 -1.93 36.71
CA CYS A 331 12.59 -0.97 35.60
C CYS A 331 11.61 0.20 35.79
N GLY A 332 10.60 0.10 36.66
CA GLY A 332 9.75 1.23 37.06
C GLY A 332 10.43 2.22 38.02
N ARG A 333 11.63 1.88 38.53
CA ARG A 333 12.35 2.69 39.54
C ARG A 333 13.72 3.17 39.07
N VAL A 334 14.45 2.36 38.30
CA VAL A 334 15.86 2.65 37.96
C VAL A 334 16.11 2.92 36.48
N CYS A 335 15.14 2.66 35.61
CA CYS A 335 15.27 2.87 34.17
C CYS A 335 15.54 4.35 33.84
N THR A 336 16.35 4.61 32.81
CA THR A 336 16.56 5.95 32.24
C THR A 336 15.52 6.33 31.19
N HIS A 337 14.44 5.53 31.09
CA HIS A 337 13.25 5.77 30.28
C HIS A 337 13.50 6.28 28.83
N PRO A 338 14.42 5.67 28.05
CA PRO A 338 14.70 6.09 26.66
C PRO A 338 13.47 5.99 25.73
N CYS A 339 12.50 5.16 26.11
CA CYS A 339 11.20 5.02 25.47
C CYS A 339 10.35 6.29 25.51
N GLU A 340 10.63 7.23 26.41
CA GLU A 340 9.89 8.49 26.57
C GLU A 340 10.49 9.62 25.73
N SER A 341 11.80 9.58 25.45
CA SER A 341 12.52 10.65 24.74
C SER A 341 11.97 10.92 23.33
N ASN A 342 11.63 9.87 22.58
CA ASN A 342 11.03 9.98 21.23
C ASN A 342 9.53 9.63 21.22
N CYS A 343 8.82 9.91 22.32
CA CYS A 343 7.39 9.62 22.40
C CYS A 343 6.61 10.42 21.34
N ALA A 344 5.83 9.74 20.50
CA ALA A 344 5.00 10.40 19.49
C ALA A 344 3.91 11.33 20.08
N ARG A 345 3.64 11.22 21.39
CA ARG A 345 2.70 12.12 22.08
C ARG A 345 3.22 13.56 22.19
N ASN A 346 4.53 13.77 22.03
CA ASN A 346 5.14 15.11 21.94
C ASN A 346 4.56 15.97 20.80
N TYR A 347 3.94 15.37 19.78
CA TYR A 347 3.24 16.13 18.73
C TYR A 347 1.89 16.71 19.18
N VAL A 348 1.42 16.36 20.38
CA VAL A 348 0.14 16.80 20.94
C VAL A 348 0.36 17.57 22.23
N ASP A 349 1.04 16.95 23.20
CA ASP A 349 1.34 17.56 24.50
C ASP A 349 2.73 17.10 25.01
N GLN A 350 2.79 16.13 25.93
CA GLN A 350 4.01 15.69 26.59
C GLN A 350 4.19 14.17 26.53
N PRO A 351 5.39 13.63 26.77
CA PRO A 351 5.61 12.19 26.77
C PRO A 351 4.70 11.49 27.77
N ILE A 352 4.33 10.25 27.46
CA ILE A 352 3.71 9.38 28.45
C ILE A 352 4.77 9.02 29.49
N ALA A 353 4.42 9.07 30.78
CA ALA A 353 5.23 8.58 31.88
C ALA A 353 5.23 7.02 31.91
N ILE A 354 5.88 6.41 30.92
CA ILE A 354 5.95 4.96 30.70
C ILE A 354 6.60 4.27 31.90
N MET A 355 7.65 4.85 32.46
CA MET A 355 8.33 4.33 33.64
C MET A 355 7.42 4.29 34.86
N ASP A 356 6.67 5.37 35.11
CA ASP A 356 5.75 5.45 36.26
C ASP A 356 4.55 4.52 36.09
N LEU A 357 4.00 4.40 34.87
CA LEU A 357 2.93 3.44 34.57
C LEU A 357 3.39 2.01 34.81
N LYS A 358 4.64 1.68 34.48
CA LYS A 358 5.25 0.38 34.75
C LYS A 358 5.41 0.14 36.26
N ARG A 359 5.86 1.15 37.01
CA ARG A 359 5.94 1.08 38.48
C ARG A 359 4.56 0.84 39.08
N PHE A 360 3.56 1.62 38.66
CA PHE A 360 2.19 1.53 39.15
C PHE A 360 1.64 0.10 39.00
N ILE A 361 1.73 -0.50 37.81
CA ILE A 361 1.20 -1.86 37.62
C ILE A 361 1.96 -2.90 38.44
N ALA A 362 3.28 -2.79 38.55
CA ALA A 362 4.10 -3.73 39.30
C ALA A 362 3.82 -3.65 40.81
N ASP A 363 3.71 -2.44 41.34
CA ASP A 363 3.37 -2.20 42.74
C ASP A 363 1.93 -2.65 43.04
N TYR A 364 1.00 -2.46 42.10
CA TYR A 364 -0.37 -2.94 42.21
C TYR A 364 -0.44 -4.47 42.35
N GLU A 365 0.27 -5.22 41.50
CA GLU A 365 0.31 -6.69 41.60
C GLU A 365 0.96 -7.16 42.90
N ALA A 366 2.06 -6.52 43.33
CA ALA A 366 2.72 -6.86 44.59
C ALA A 366 1.82 -6.62 45.82
N ASN A 367 0.88 -5.68 45.75
CA ASN A 367 -0.09 -5.40 46.82
C ASN A 367 -1.29 -6.37 46.81
N LEU A 368 -1.59 -7.02 45.68
CA LEU A 368 -2.68 -8.00 45.59
C LEU A 368 -2.33 -9.37 46.18
N GLY A 369 -1.06 -9.63 46.44
CA GLY A 369 -0.57 -10.88 47.00
C GLY A 369 0.65 -11.39 46.23
N GLU A 370 0.74 -12.71 46.08
CA GLU A 370 1.85 -13.32 45.36
C GLU A 370 1.74 -13.11 43.85
N ILE A 371 2.87 -12.77 43.22
CA ILE A 371 2.96 -12.67 41.76
C ILE A 371 2.69 -14.05 41.14
N PRO A 372 1.75 -14.18 40.19
CA PRO A 372 1.45 -15.45 39.55
C PRO A 372 2.62 -15.96 38.71
N LEU A 373 2.82 -17.28 38.71
CA LEU A 373 3.82 -17.92 37.88
C LEU A 373 3.44 -17.82 36.40
N PRO A 374 4.40 -17.56 35.49
CA PRO A 374 4.13 -17.59 34.06
C PRO A 374 3.82 -19.03 33.61
N VAL A 375 3.12 -19.17 32.48
CA VAL A 375 2.98 -20.46 31.81
C VAL A 375 4.37 -20.95 31.38
N MET A 376 4.75 -22.14 31.85
CA MET A 376 6.04 -22.78 31.57
C MET A 376 5.86 -23.93 30.59
N ALA A 377 6.85 -24.13 29.72
CA ALA A 377 6.91 -25.29 28.84
C ALA A 377 7.23 -26.58 29.63
N GLU A 378 6.98 -27.73 29.00
CA GLU A 378 7.33 -29.03 29.56
C GLU A 378 8.83 -29.13 29.90
N LYS A 379 9.13 -29.83 30.99
CA LYS A 379 10.50 -30.01 31.48
C LYS A 379 11.33 -30.80 30.48
N LYS A 380 12.47 -30.24 30.10
CA LYS A 380 13.44 -30.86 29.18
C LYS A 380 14.51 -31.69 29.89
N ASN A 381 14.53 -31.67 31.23
CA ASN A 381 15.52 -32.34 32.08
C ASN A 381 16.98 -32.03 31.70
N LYS A 382 17.24 -30.81 31.23
CA LYS A 382 18.57 -30.29 30.94
C LYS A 382 18.91 -29.20 31.95
N LYS A 383 20.05 -29.37 32.62
CA LYS A 383 20.55 -28.43 33.61
C LYS A 383 21.36 -27.34 32.93
N ILE A 384 21.26 -26.12 33.43
CA ILE A 384 22.04 -24.97 32.96
C ILE A 384 22.60 -24.22 34.17
N ALA A 385 23.91 -24.01 34.18
CA ALA A 385 24.59 -23.16 35.14
C ALA A 385 24.66 -21.72 34.63
N ILE A 386 24.31 -20.76 35.49
CA ILE A 386 24.36 -19.33 35.22
C ILE A 386 25.29 -18.69 36.25
N ILE A 387 26.29 -17.95 35.78
CA ILE A 387 27.26 -17.29 36.66
C ILE A 387 26.83 -15.84 36.88
N GLY A 388 26.54 -15.50 38.13
CA GLY A 388 26.08 -14.19 38.59
C GLY A 388 24.55 -14.07 38.65
N SER A 389 24.04 -13.52 39.76
CA SER A 389 22.62 -13.22 39.98
C SER A 389 22.27 -11.75 39.70
N GLY A 390 23.07 -11.08 38.88
CA GLY A 390 22.75 -9.74 38.36
C GLY A 390 21.54 -9.76 37.40
N PRO A 391 21.18 -8.59 36.83
CA PRO A 391 20.02 -8.47 35.94
C PRO A 391 20.11 -9.42 34.74
N ALA A 392 21.30 -9.61 34.17
CA ALA A 392 21.53 -10.52 33.04
C ALA A 392 21.29 -11.99 33.44
N GLY A 393 21.90 -12.44 34.53
CA GLY A 393 21.80 -13.84 34.97
C GLY A 393 20.40 -14.22 35.42
N LEU A 394 19.72 -13.35 36.17
CA LEU A 394 18.34 -13.60 36.57
C LEU A 394 17.37 -13.55 35.38
N THR A 395 17.59 -12.66 34.41
CA THR A 395 16.80 -12.66 33.15
C THR A 395 16.99 -13.97 32.38
N ALA A 396 18.24 -14.44 32.26
CA ALA A 396 18.54 -15.73 31.64
C ALA A 396 17.83 -16.88 32.38
N ALA A 397 17.89 -16.89 33.72
CA ALA A 397 17.21 -17.89 34.53
C ALA A 397 15.70 -17.90 34.27
N TYR A 398 15.06 -16.73 34.26
CA TYR A 398 13.63 -16.58 33.99
C TYR A 398 13.22 -17.23 32.66
N TYR A 399 13.90 -16.89 31.56
CA TYR A 399 13.56 -17.42 30.24
C TYR A 399 13.92 -18.90 30.08
N LEU A 400 15.01 -19.37 30.69
CA LEU A 400 15.39 -20.78 30.65
C LEU A 400 14.36 -21.65 31.39
N LEU A 401 13.92 -21.22 32.57
CA LEU A 401 12.87 -21.91 33.34
C LEU A 401 11.54 -21.91 32.58
N LYS A 402 11.15 -20.76 32.01
CA LYS A 402 9.94 -20.66 31.18
C LYS A 402 9.95 -21.61 29.98
N ASN A 403 11.14 -21.87 29.41
CA ASN A 403 11.35 -22.82 28.31
C ASN A 403 11.61 -24.27 28.75
N GLY A 404 11.42 -24.59 30.05
CA GLY A 404 11.48 -25.95 30.57
C GLY A 404 12.87 -26.46 30.97
N TYR A 405 13.89 -25.59 31.03
CA TYR A 405 15.23 -25.95 31.50
C TYR A 405 15.36 -25.80 33.02
N ASP A 406 16.28 -26.54 33.63
CA ASP A 406 16.59 -26.39 35.06
C ASP A 406 17.76 -25.42 35.23
N ALA A 407 17.50 -24.24 35.78
CA ALA A 407 18.51 -23.20 35.96
C ALA A 407 19.08 -23.18 37.39
N THR A 408 20.40 -23.24 37.50
CA THR A 408 21.14 -22.98 38.76
C THR A 408 21.99 -21.73 38.60
N VAL A 409 21.78 -20.74 39.46
CA VAL A 409 22.49 -19.46 39.45
C VAL A 409 23.53 -19.45 40.58
N PHE A 410 24.80 -19.29 40.22
CA PHE A 410 25.92 -19.20 41.16
C PHE A 410 26.27 -17.72 41.37
N GLU A 411 26.13 -17.22 42.59
CA GLU A 411 26.39 -15.83 42.96
C GLU A 411 27.56 -15.74 43.93
N ALA A 412 28.50 -14.84 43.65
CA ALA A 412 29.68 -14.63 44.47
C ALA A 412 29.36 -13.93 45.80
N LEU A 413 28.35 -13.07 45.82
CA LEU A 413 27.92 -12.32 47.01
C LEU A 413 27.02 -13.19 47.93
N PRO A 414 26.84 -12.79 49.21
CA PRO A 414 25.97 -13.51 50.15
C PRO A 414 24.48 -13.33 49.86
N PHE A 415 24.10 -12.49 48.90
CA PHE A 415 22.72 -12.20 48.51
C PHE A 415 22.55 -12.26 46.99
N ALA A 416 21.33 -12.50 46.53
CA ALA A 416 20.97 -12.44 45.11
C ALA A 416 20.65 -11.01 44.65
N GLY A 417 20.84 -10.73 43.36
CA GLY A 417 20.52 -9.45 42.71
C GLY A 417 21.74 -8.72 42.13
N GLY A 418 22.95 -9.17 42.46
CA GLY A 418 24.20 -8.59 41.96
C GLY A 418 24.25 -7.06 42.14
N MET A 419 24.60 -6.34 41.07
CA MET A 419 24.67 -4.87 41.08
C MET A 419 23.34 -4.16 41.36
N LEU A 420 22.19 -4.81 41.15
CA LEU A 420 20.89 -4.22 41.50
C LEU A 420 20.78 -4.01 43.02
N LYS A 421 21.32 -4.95 43.81
CA LYS A 421 21.29 -4.89 45.28
C LYS A 421 22.54 -4.25 45.87
N ALA A 422 23.70 -4.51 45.27
CA ALA A 422 24.98 -4.02 45.77
C ALA A 422 25.28 -2.56 45.38
N GLY A 423 24.80 -2.10 44.22
CA GLY A 423 25.22 -0.83 43.62
C GLY A 423 24.16 0.27 43.62
N ILE A 424 22.86 -0.07 43.74
CA ILE A 424 21.78 0.92 43.70
C ILE A 424 21.33 1.23 45.12
N PRO A 425 21.31 2.51 45.55
CA PRO A 425 20.86 2.88 46.89
C PRO A 425 19.39 2.50 47.16
N ASP A 426 19.10 2.11 48.39
CA ASP A 426 17.78 1.59 48.80
C ASP A 426 16.63 2.59 48.59
N TYR A 427 16.88 3.90 48.76
CA TYR A 427 15.87 4.94 48.48
C TYR A 427 15.47 5.01 46.99
N ARG A 428 16.33 4.53 46.08
CA ARG A 428 16.06 4.47 44.63
C ARG A 428 15.50 3.12 44.23
N LEU A 429 16.03 2.02 44.77
CA LEU A 429 15.52 0.67 44.57
C LEU A 429 15.46 -0.07 45.91
N PRO A 430 14.29 -0.07 46.58
CA PRO A 430 14.15 -0.72 47.87
C PRO A 430 14.42 -2.22 47.78
N SER A 431 15.21 -2.74 48.71
CA SER A 431 15.62 -4.15 48.72
C SER A 431 14.43 -5.10 48.74
N ARG A 432 13.36 -4.75 49.47
CA ARG A 432 12.10 -5.50 49.50
C ARG A 432 11.48 -5.67 48.11
N ILE A 433 11.53 -4.65 47.27
CA ILE A 433 10.95 -4.69 45.92
C ILE A 433 11.77 -5.59 45.00
N LEU A 434 13.09 -5.49 45.09
CA LEU A 434 14.00 -6.36 44.35
C LEU A 434 13.79 -7.83 44.75
N ASP A 435 13.67 -8.10 46.05
CA ASP A 435 13.50 -9.45 46.57
C ASP A 435 12.18 -10.10 46.11
N ILE A 436 11.10 -9.33 45.90
CA ILE A 436 9.83 -9.83 45.35
C ILE A 436 10.00 -10.36 43.92
N GLU A 437 10.72 -9.64 43.04
CA GLU A 437 10.92 -10.09 41.65
C GLU A 437 11.95 -11.23 41.55
N ILE A 438 12.94 -11.27 42.46
CA ILE A 438 13.86 -12.41 42.58
C ILE A 438 13.11 -13.66 43.08
N ASP A 439 12.20 -13.48 44.04
CA ASP A 439 11.39 -14.57 44.59
C ASP A 439 10.52 -15.24 43.52
N LEU A 440 9.94 -14.46 42.60
CA LEU A 440 9.24 -15.02 41.43
C LEU A 440 10.11 -16.04 40.67
N ILE A 441 11.37 -15.69 40.40
CA ILE A 441 12.31 -16.55 39.67
C ILE A 441 12.67 -17.80 40.50
N LYS A 442 12.80 -17.67 41.82
CA LYS A 442 13.01 -18.80 42.73
C LYS A 442 11.78 -19.73 42.77
N ARG A 443 10.57 -19.19 42.86
CA ARG A 443 9.31 -19.95 42.82
C ARG A 443 9.08 -20.64 41.46
N MET A 444 9.62 -20.12 40.37
CA MET A 444 9.68 -20.81 39.07
C MET A 444 10.63 -22.04 39.08
N GLY A 445 11.46 -22.21 40.12
CA GLY A 445 12.36 -23.33 40.29
C GLY A 445 13.85 -22.99 40.12
N ALA A 446 14.23 -21.71 40.05
CA ALA A 446 15.64 -21.33 40.03
C ALA A 446 16.34 -21.72 41.34
N LYS A 447 17.44 -22.47 41.24
CA LYS A 447 18.32 -22.73 42.38
C LYS A 447 19.37 -21.63 42.45
N VAL A 448 19.27 -20.71 43.41
CA VAL A 448 20.25 -19.63 43.58
C VAL A 448 21.21 -19.98 44.72
N GLN A 449 22.46 -20.23 44.38
CA GLN A 449 23.54 -20.55 45.33
C GLN A 449 24.42 -19.31 45.54
N THR A 450 24.30 -18.69 46.70
CA THR A 450 25.14 -17.54 47.10
C THR A 450 26.49 -18.00 47.64
N ASN A 451 27.43 -17.07 47.84
CA ASN A 451 28.81 -17.36 48.27
C ASN A 451 29.54 -18.38 47.37
N SER A 452 29.17 -18.45 46.10
CA SER A 452 29.65 -19.42 45.12
C SER A 452 30.40 -18.72 44.00
N ARG A 453 31.61 -18.24 44.30
CA ARG A 453 32.44 -17.49 43.36
C ARG A 453 33.10 -18.43 42.34
N ILE A 454 32.99 -18.08 41.05
CA ILE A 454 33.66 -18.77 39.94
C ILE A 454 34.71 -17.82 39.36
N GLU A 455 35.99 -18.15 39.53
CA GLU A 455 37.11 -17.23 39.22
C GLU A 455 37.83 -17.53 37.90
N ASN A 456 37.84 -18.79 37.46
CA ASN A 456 38.65 -19.24 36.32
C ASN A 456 37.97 -20.34 35.49
N SER A 457 38.59 -20.66 34.35
CA SER A 457 38.10 -21.68 33.41
C SER A 457 38.07 -23.09 33.99
N ASP A 458 38.98 -23.42 34.92
CA ASP A 458 39.00 -24.72 35.57
C ASP A 458 37.80 -24.89 36.51
N ALA A 459 37.38 -23.83 37.21
CA ALA A 459 36.15 -23.83 38.00
C ALA A 459 34.90 -24.05 37.12
N VAL A 460 34.88 -23.50 35.90
CA VAL A 460 33.81 -23.77 34.92
C VAL A 460 33.84 -25.24 34.46
N ARG A 461 35.01 -25.79 34.15
CA ARG A 461 35.17 -27.21 33.77
C ARG A 461 34.71 -28.13 34.90
N ASN A 462 35.04 -27.82 36.14
CA ASN A 462 34.62 -28.59 37.30
C ASN A 462 33.09 -28.57 37.46
N LEU A 463 32.43 -27.43 37.24
CA LEU A 463 30.96 -27.35 37.24
C LEU A 463 30.34 -28.28 36.20
N ILE A 464 30.90 -28.33 34.99
CA ILE A 464 30.43 -29.21 33.92
C ILE A 464 30.64 -30.69 34.31
N GLN A 465 31.85 -31.04 34.74
CA GLN A 465 32.24 -32.43 35.01
C GLN A 465 31.59 -33.03 36.27
N THR A 466 31.40 -32.22 37.32
CA THR A 466 30.91 -32.70 38.64
C THR A 466 29.46 -32.29 38.94
N GLY A 467 29.00 -31.15 38.42
CA GLY A 467 27.63 -30.65 38.63
C GLY A 467 26.60 -31.21 37.63
N GLY A 468 27.07 -31.82 36.54
CA GLY A 468 26.23 -32.40 35.48
C GLY A 468 25.47 -31.34 34.68
N PHE A 469 26.11 -30.21 34.42
CA PHE A 469 25.59 -29.07 33.65
C PHE A 469 26.02 -29.09 32.19
#